data_AF-A0A1S6JIV3-F1
#
_entry.id   AF-A0A1S6JIV3-F1
#
_cell.length_a   1.000
_cell.length_b   1.000
_cell.length_c   1.000
_cell.angle_alpha   90.00
_cell.angle_beta   90.00
_cell.angle_gamma   90.00
#
_symmetry.space_group_name_H-M   'P 1'
#
loop_
_entity.id
_entity.type
_entity.pdbx_description
1 polymer ?
#
loop_
_entity_poly.entity_id
_entity_poly.type
_entity_poly.pdbx_seq_one_letter_code
_entity_poly.pdbx_strand_id
1 'polypeptide(L)'
;MMMPHHALEVLLTRSARPAELRAATRSIPLAANHDATRLMALCPGKTARRAAHRLRRRLGEHLPVDVITTHYPDTHGQVLLNVSVPPATRAVLGRTAEQAGQTPEQVLERALHQELTQYDREETERLSRAVNHLLIGTTPARLLTAVGHALTRFPGAVPW
;
A
#
# COMPACT_ATOMS: atom_id res chain seq x y z
N MET A 1 3.58 8.03 31.65
CA MET A 1 2.74 7.84 30.44
C MET A 1 3.45 6.91 29.48
N MET A 2 2.85 5.77 29.12
CA MET A 2 3.34 4.94 28.01
C MET A 2 3.16 5.70 26.69
N MET A 3 4.19 5.71 25.84
CA MET A 3 4.05 6.18 24.46
C MET A 3 3.52 5.04 23.58
N PRO A 4 2.45 5.27 22.81
CA PRO A 4 1.95 4.24 21.92
C PRO A 4 2.97 3.98 20.81
N HIS A 5 3.07 2.70 20.44
CA HIS A 5 3.86 2.24 19.31
C HIS A 5 2.93 2.00 18.13
N HIS A 6 3.37 2.44 16.96
CA HIS A 6 2.63 2.31 15.72
C HIS A 6 3.36 1.32 14.82
N ALA A 7 2.64 0.30 14.34
CA ALA A 7 3.12 -0.61 13.31
C ALA A 7 3.07 0.10 11.96
N LEU A 8 4.24 0.32 11.37
CA LEU A 8 4.41 1.03 10.12
C LEU A 8 5.07 0.11 9.09
N GLU A 9 4.50 0.08 7.89
CA GLU A 9 5.10 -0.53 6.71
C GLU A 9 5.78 0.54 5.86
N VAL A 10 6.93 0.21 5.29
CA VAL A 10 7.75 1.10 4.46
C VAL A 10 7.91 0.43 3.12
N LEU A 11 7.42 1.08 2.07
CA LEU A 11 7.62 0.68 0.69
C LEU A 11 8.80 1.46 0.11
N LEU A 12 9.66 0.75 -0.62
CA LEU A 12 10.85 1.31 -1.25
C LEU A 12 10.68 1.37 -2.76
N THR A 13 11.24 2.40 -3.41
CA THR A 13 11.19 2.51 -4.88
C THR A 13 12.03 1.45 -5.60
N ARG A 14 12.96 0.81 -4.87
CA ARG A 14 13.77 -0.32 -5.32
C ARG A 14 14.15 -1.19 -4.13
N SER A 15 14.59 -2.42 -4.40
CA SER A 15 15.16 -3.28 -3.37
C SER A 15 16.33 -2.60 -2.64
N ALA A 16 16.32 -2.70 -1.32
CA ALA A 16 17.37 -2.18 -0.46
C ALA A 16 18.61 -3.07 -0.53
N ARG A 17 19.78 -2.44 -0.66
CA ARG A 17 21.06 -3.17 -0.61
C ARG A 17 21.32 -3.63 0.83
N PRO A 18 22.01 -4.77 1.05
CA PRO A 18 22.34 -5.24 2.40
C PRO A 18 23.10 -4.21 3.26
N ALA A 19 23.90 -3.34 2.65
CA ALA A 19 24.58 -2.25 3.35
C ALA A 19 23.61 -1.14 3.80
N GLU A 20 22.63 -0.78 2.96
CA GLU A 20 21.59 0.22 3.26
C GLU A 20 20.69 -0.29 4.41
N LEU A 21 20.29 -1.57 4.36
CA LEU A 21 19.53 -2.20 5.44
C LEU A 21 20.32 -2.21 6.76
N ARG A 22 21.60 -2.59 6.74
CA ARG A 22 22.45 -2.58 7.94
C ARG A 22 22.65 -1.18 8.51
N ALA A 23 22.73 -0.15 7.67
CA ALA A 23 22.79 1.24 8.13
C ALA A 23 21.46 1.66 8.76
N ALA A 24 20.34 1.36 8.11
CA ALA A 24 19.01 1.67 8.60
C ALA A 24 18.71 0.99 9.95
N THR A 25 19.05 -0.29 10.11
CA THR A 25 18.79 -1.06 11.35
C THR A 25 19.56 -0.56 12.56
N ARG A 26 20.68 0.17 12.37
CA ARG A 26 21.39 0.84 13.47
C ARG A 26 20.59 2.03 14.04
N SER A 27 19.73 2.64 13.23
CA SER A 27 18.92 3.80 13.64
C SER A 27 17.57 3.41 14.24
N ILE A 28 17.01 2.28 13.79
CA ILE A 28 15.72 1.77 14.25
C ILE A 28 15.57 0.27 13.94
N PRO A 29 14.96 -0.54 14.82
CA PRO A 29 14.63 -1.93 14.50
C PRO A 29 13.67 -2.03 13.31
N LEU A 30 14.02 -2.88 12.34
CA LEU A 30 13.27 -3.10 11.10
C LEU A 30 13.30 -4.58 10.75
N ALA A 31 12.20 -5.08 10.19
CA ALA A 31 12.15 -6.37 9.51
C ALA A 31 11.96 -6.14 8.02
N ALA A 32 12.75 -6.77 7.17
CA ALA A 32 12.60 -6.70 5.71
C ALA A 32 11.85 -7.94 5.20
N ASN A 33 11.05 -7.77 4.15
CA ASN A 33 10.53 -8.90 3.39
C ASN A 33 11.64 -9.55 2.54
N HIS A 34 11.31 -10.66 1.88
CA HIS A 34 12.28 -11.47 1.13
C HIS A 34 13.02 -10.68 0.02
N ASP A 35 12.32 -9.82 -0.73
CA ASP A 35 12.90 -9.04 -1.83
C ASP A 35 13.49 -7.68 -1.38
N ALA A 36 13.44 -7.38 -0.09
CA ALA A 36 13.88 -6.12 0.51
C ALA A 36 13.26 -4.86 -0.13
N THR A 37 12.04 -4.95 -0.67
CA THR A 37 11.26 -3.80 -1.15
C THR A 37 10.25 -3.29 -0.12
N ARG A 38 9.93 -4.10 0.89
CA ARG A 38 9.02 -3.77 1.98
C ARG A 38 9.68 -4.00 3.33
N LEU A 39 9.59 -3.01 4.21
CA LEU A 39 10.10 -3.09 5.57
C LEU A 39 8.98 -2.85 6.57
N MET A 40 9.08 -3.45 7.75
CA MET A 40 8.16 -3.26 8.85
C MET A 40 8.90 -2.72 10.07
N ALA A 41 8.30 -1.73 10.74
CA ALA A 41 8.88 -1.04 11.89
C ALA A 41 7.82 -0.80 12.97
N LEU A 42 8.22 -0.92 14.24
CA LEU A 42 7.44 -0.42 15.37
C LEU A 42 8.03 0.92 15.83
N CYS A 43 7.25 1.99 15.68
CA CYS A 43 7.72 3.34 15.96
C CYS A 43 6.93 3.99 17.11
N PRO A 44 7.59 4.46 18.18
CA PRO A 44 6.91 5.19 19.23
C PRO A 44 6.50 6.59 18.74
N GLY A 45 5.29 7.01 19.09
CA GLY A 45 4.82 8.35 18.77
C GLY A 45 3.46 8.66 19.37
N LYS A 46 3.23 9.93 19.73
CA LYS A 46 1.91 10.39 20.23
C LYS A 46 0.78 10.13 19.22
N THR A 47 1.11 10.10 17.93
CA THR A 47 0.19 9.81 16.83
C THR A 47 0.94 9.03 15.74
N ALA A 48 0.20 8.26 14.93
CA ALA A 48 0.75 7.55 13.78
C ALA A 48 1.50 8.49 12.83
N ARG A 49 0.96 9.70 12.59
CA ARG A 49 1.61 10.74 11.77
C ARG A 49 2.99 11.13 12.28
N ARG A 50 3.12 11.33 13.60
CA ARG A 50 4.41 11.68 14.22
C ARG A 50 5.39 10.51 14.19
N ALA A 51 4.91 9.29 14.37
CA ALA A 51 5.72 8.08 14.23
C ALA A 51 6.24 7.94 12.79
N ALA A 52 5.38 8.10 11.78
CA ALA A 52 5.75 8.04 10.37
C ALA A 52 6.75 9.12 9.95
N HIS A 53 6.57 10.38 10.35
CA HIS A 53 7.57 11.43 10.06
C HIS A 53 8.92 11.16 10.74
N ARG A 54 8.91 10.62 11.96
CA ARG A 54 10.15 10.23 12.64
C ARG A 54 10.84 9.10 11.89
N LEU A 55 10.09 8.08 11.47
CA LEU A 55 10.60 6.96 10.70
C LEU A 55 11.20 7.46 9.38
N ARG A 56 10.46 8.26 8.62
CA ARG A 56 10.95 8.85 7.36
C ARG A 56 12.25 9.62 7.53
N ARG A 57 12.38 10.44 8.57
CA ARG A 57 13.63 11.18 8.82
C ARG A 57 14.82 10.26 9.12
N ARG A 58 14.59 9.15 9.83
CA ARG A 58 15.66 8.18 10.15
C ARG A 58 16.06 7.33 8.96
N LEU A 59 15.10 6.99 8.08
CA LEU A 59 15.36 6.13 6.93
C LEU A 59 15.74 6.91 5.67
N GLY A 60 15.32 8.17 5.53
CA GLY A 60 15.45 8.94 4.29
C GLY A 60 16.89 9.21 3.86
N GLU A 61 17.85 9.12 4.77
CA GLU A 61 19.28 9.23 4.46
C GLU A 61 19.90 7.92 3.98
N HIS A 62 19.22 6.79 4.18
CA HIS A 62 19.78 5.45 3.98
C HIS A 62 19.01 4.59 2.99
N LEU A 63 17.72 4.86 2.82
CA LEU A 63 16.81 4.03 2.04
C LEU A 63 16.01 4.88 1.05
N PRO A 64 15.72 4.34 -0.14
CA PRO A 64 14.90 5.00 -1.14
C PRO A 64 13.41 4.84 -0.78
N VAL A 65 13.00 5.48 0.31
CA VAL A 65 11.63 5.37 0.85
C VAL A 65 10.62 6.06 -0.07
N ASP A 66 9.67 5.28 -0.56
CA ASP A 66 8.57 5.77 -1.38
C ASP A 66 7.38 6.20 -0.51
N VAL A 67 6.83 5.23 0.22
CA VAL A 67 5.64 5.39 1.06
C VAL A 67 5.90 4.79 2.43
N ILE A 68 5.42 5.45 3.47
CA ILE A 68 5.26 4.85 4.81
C ILE A 68 3.77 4.80 5.11
N THR A 69 3.26 3.63 5.46
CA THR A 69 1.85 3.44 5.82
C THR A 69 1.70 2.84 7.20
N THR A 70 0.57 3.10 7.88
CA THR A 70 0.17 2.27 9.01
C THR A 70 -0.18 0.87 8.52
N HIS A 71 0.29 -0.14 9.23
CA HIS A 71 -0.01 -1.53 8.88
C HIS A 71 -1.46 -1.90 9.24
N TYR A 72 -1.97 -1.35 10.33
CA TYR A 72 -3.36 -1.50 10.73
C TYR A 72 -4.14 -0.23 10.45
N PRO A 73 -5.41 -0.36 10.01
CA PRO A 73 -6.29 0.78 9.90
C PRO A 73 -6.64 1.35 11.28
N ASP A 74 -7.04 2.62 11.30
CA ASP A 74 -7.59 3.26 12.49
C ASP A 74 -9.04 2.83 12.76
N THR A 75 -9.67 3.47 13.75
CA THR A 75 -11.06 3.18 14.14
C THR A 75 -12.10 3.48 13.05
N HIS A 76 -11.72 4.22 12.01
CA HIS A 76 -12.56 4.54 10.86
C HIS A 76 -12.23 3.65 9.64
N GLY A 77 -11.37 2.65 9.79
CA GLY A 77 -10.93 1.81 8.68
C GLY A 77 -9.88 2.47 7.79
N GLN A 78 -9.35 3.64 8.18
CA GLN A 78 -8.42 4.42 7.36
C GLN A 78 -6.97 4.06 7.68
N VAL A 79 -6.12 4.05 6.65
CA VAL A 79 -4.67 3.93 6.81
C VAL A 79 -4.00 5.28 6.59
N LEU A 80 -2.98 5.59 7.37
CA LEU A 80 -2.19 6.79 7.15
C LEU A 80 -1.19 6.55 6.03
N LEU A 81 -1.19 7.39 5.00
CA LEU A 81 -0.17 7.40 3.95
C LEU A 81 0.78 8.58 4.11
N ASN A 82 2.08 8.30 4.23
CA ASN A 82 3.15 9.29 4.23
C ASN A 82 3.95 9.10 2.94
N VAL A 83 3.54 9.80 1.89
CA VAL A 83 4.04 9.65 0.51
C VAL A 83 5.13 10.67 0.19
N SER A 84 6.08 10.31 -0.66
CA SER A 84 7.05 11.26 -1.20
C SER A 84 6.49 11.82 -2.51
N VAL A 85 6.30 13.14 -2.58
CA VAL A 85 5.71 13.78 -3.77
C VAL A 85 6.78 14.65 -4.43
N PRO A 86 7.08 14.44 -5.73
CA PRO A 86 8.02 15.29 -6.46
C PRO A 86 7.61 16.77 -6.43
N PRO A 87 8.57 17.72 -6.48
CA PRO A 87 8.25 19.15 -6.38
C PRO A 87 7.24 19.65 -7.42
N ALA A 88 7.33 19.15 -8.66
CA ALA A 88 6.39 19.50 -9.73
C ALA A 88 4.95 19.05 -9.38
N THR A 89 4.79 17.80 -8.93
CA THR A 89 3.49 17.27 -8.48
C THR A 89 2.97 18.03 -7.27
N ARG A 90 3.84 18.40 -6.33
CA ARG A 90 3.47 19.21 -5.16
C ARG A 90 2.97 20.59 -5.56
N ALA A 91 3.57 21.22 -6.57
CA ALA A 91 3.12 22.51 -7.10
C ALA A 91 1.76 22.41 -7.81
N VAL A 92 1.50 21.30 -8.52
CA VAL A 92 0.19 21.03 -9.12
C VAL A 92 -0.86 20.84 -8.02
N LEU A 93 -0.60 19.97 -7.04
CA LEU A 93 -1.51 19.75 -5.91
C LEU A 93 -1.81 21.04 -5.15
N GLY A 94 -0.80 21.88 -4.91
CA GLY A 94 -0.96 23.19 -4.27
C GLY A 94 -1.93 24.09 -5.03
N ARG A 95 -1.73 24.27 -6.34
CA ARG A 95 -2.62 25.10 -7.17
C ARG A 95 -4.04 24.56 -7.23
N THR A 96 -4.21 23.24 -7.37
CA THR A 96 -5.53 22.61 -7.38
C THR A 96 -6.24 22.78 -6.04
N ALA A 97 -5.51 22.66 -4.93
CA ALA A 97 -6.04 22.85 -3.58
C ALA A 97 -6.49 24.30 -3.35
N GLU A 98 -5.69 25.27 -3.78
CA GLU A 98 -6.04 26.70 -3.74
C GLU A 98 -7.32 26.99 -4.54
N GLN A 99 -7.42 26.47 -5.76
CA GLN A 99 -8.60 26.65 -6.62
C GLN A 99 -9.87 26.01 -6.04
N ALA A 100 -9.72 24.89 -5.33
CA ALA A 100 -10.83 24.16 -4.73
C ALA A 100 -11.18 24.62 -3.31
N GLY A 101 -10.40 25.52 -2.69
CA GLY A 101 -10.55 25.90 -1.29
C GLY A 101 -10.28 24.74 -0.32
N GLN A 102 -9.42 23.81 -0.71
CA GLN A 102 -9.09 22.58 0.02
C GLN A 102 -7.62 22.57 0.44
N THR A 103 -7.22 21.59 1.25
CA THR A 103 -5.79 21.31 1.46
C THR A 103 -5.25 20.35 0.38
N PRO A 104 -3.94 20.39 0.07
CA PRO A 104 -3.32 19.44 -0.86
C PRO A 104 -3.56 17.97 -0.50
N GLU A 105 -3.64 17.66 0.80
CA GLU A 105 -3.95 16.32 1.30
C GLU A 105 -5.38 15.90 0.94
N GLN A 106 -6.37 16.78 1.09
CA GLN A 106 -7.76 16.49 0.73
C GLN A 106 -7.93 16.28 -0.78
N VAL A 107 -7.22 17.07 -1.59
CA VAL A 107 -7.21 16.90 -3.05
C VAL A 107 -6.61 15.54 -3.42
N LEU A 108 -5.47 15.17 -2.82
CA LEU A 108 -4.83 13.89 -3.07
C LEU A 108 -5.70 12.71 -2.60
N GLU A 109 -6.28 12.81 -1.41
CA GLU A 109 -7.18 11.80 -0.85
C GLU A 109 -8.39 11.57 -1.79
N ARG A 110 -9.02 12.65 -2.24
CA ARG A 110 -10.14 12.56 -3.19
C ARG A 110 -9.72 11.92 -4.50
N ALA A 111 -8.59 12.33 -5.07
CA ALA A 111 -8.08 11.75 -6.32
C ALA A 111 -7.79 10.26 -6.18
N LEU A 112 -7.18 9.83 -5.07
CA LEU A 112 -6.93 8.42 -4.78
C LEU A 112 -8.23 7.62 -4.66
N HIS A 113 -9.23 8.12 -3.92
CA HIS A 113 -10.51 7.43 -3.80
C HIS A 113 -11.22 7.30 -5.15
N GLN A 114 -11.17 8.33 -5.98
CA GLN A 114 -11.76 8.30 -7.32
C GLN A 114 -11.08 7.24 -8.20
N GLU A 115 -9.75 7.21 -8.21
CA GLU A 115 -8.98 6.26 -9.01
C GLU A 115 -9.17 4.81 -8.53
N LEU A 116 -9.15 4.57 -7.21
CA LEU A 116 -9.42 3.25 -6.64
C LEU A 116 -10.84 2.77 -6.97
N THR A 117 -11.84 3.64 -6.86
CA THR A 117 -13.22 3.30 -7.22
C THR A 117 -13.34 2.96 -8.71
N GLN A 118 -12.63 3.67 -9.55
CA GLN A 118 -12.62 3.41 -10.99
C GLN A 118 -11.94 2.08 -11.30
N TYR A 119 -10.78 1.83 -10.71
CA TYR A 119 -10.06 0.56 -10.84
C TYR A 119 -10.92 -0.64 -10.41
N ASP A 120 -11.59 -0.56 -9.26
CA ASP A 120 -12.44 -1.65 -8.76
C ASP A 120 -13.59 -1.98 -9.72
N ARG A 121 -14.19 -0.95 -10.35
CA ARG A 121 -15.22 -1.15 -11.38
C ARG A 121 -14.64 -1.83 -12.61
N GLU A 122 -13.53 -1.34 -13.12
CA GLU A 122 -12.88 -1.89 -14.32
C GLU A 122 -12.47 -3.36 -14.11
N GLU A 123 -11.92 -3.69 -12.95
CA GLU A 123 -11.52 -5.07 -12.64
C GLU A 123 -12.76 -5.97 -12.46
N THR A 124 -13.82 -5.48 -11.83
CA THR A 124 -15.10 -6.21 -11.73
C THR A 124 -15.68 -6.49 -13.12
N GLU A 125 -15.67 -5.51 -14.03
CA GLU A 125 -16.13 -5.68 -15.40
C GLU A 125 -15.24 -6.63 -16.20
N ARG A 126 -13.92 -6.55 -16.01
CA ARG A 126 -12.97 -7.46 -16.65
C ARG A 126 -13.19 -8.89 -16.21
N LEU A 127 -13.30 -9.14 -14.91
CA LEU A 127 -13.58 -10.46 -14.34
C LEU A 127 -14.94 -10.98 -14.82
N SER A 128 -15.97 -10.13 -14.81
CA SER A 128 -17.31 -10.48 -15.31
C SER A 128 -17.27 -10.91 -16.78
N ARG A 129 -16.52 -10.19 -17.62
CA ARG A 129 -16.32 -10.54 -19.04
C ARG A 129 -15.58 -11.86 -19.21
N ALA A 130 -14.52 -12.10 -18.42
CA ALA A 130 -13.76 -13.34 -18.46
C ALA A 130 -14.62 -14.55 -18.08
N VAL A 131 -15.41 -14.42 -17.01
CA VAL A 131 -16.36 -15.46 -16.57
C VAL A 131 -17.43 -15.70 -17.63
N ASN A 132 -18.02 -14.65 -18.20
CA ASN A 132 -19.03 -14.81 -19.25
C ASN A 132 -18.46 -15.51 -20.50
N HIS A 133 -17.25 -15.14 -20.93
CA HIS A 133 -16.59 -15.79 -22.06
C HIS A 133 -16.35 -17.28 -21.80
N LEU A 134 -15.91 -17.63 -20.59
CA LEU A 134 -15.73 -19.01 -20.16
C LEU A 134 -17.06 -19.80 -20.19
N LEU A 135 -18.15 -19.20 -19.70
CA LEU A 135 -19.47 -19.82 -19.65
C LEU A 135 -20.09 -20.01 -21.04
N ILE A 136 -19.89 -19.09 -21.96
CA ILE A 136 -20.37 -19.21 -23.35
C ILE A 136 -19.65 -20.38 -24.07
N GLY A 137 -18.35 -20.56 -23.81
CA GLY A 137 -17.53 -21.58 -24.45
C GLY A 137 -17.52 -22.95 -23.77
N THR A 138 -18.19 -23.11 -22.61
CA THR A 138 -18.04 -24.29 -21.74
C THR A 138 -19.38 -24.81 -21.23
N THR A 139 -19.52 -26.13 -21.09
CA THR A 139 -20.68 -26.71 -20.42
C THR A 139 -20.47 -26.71 -18.89
N PRO A 140 -21.52 -26.64 -18.07
CA PRO A 140 -21.39 -26.66 -16.60
C PRO A 140 -20.53 -27.81 -16.07
N ALA A 141 -20.65 -29.01 -16.65
CA ALA A 141 -19.83 -30.16 -16.27
C ALA A 141 -18.34 -29.95 -16.54
N ARG A 142 -17.96 -29.43 -17.72
CA ARG A 142 -16.55 -29.15 -18.07
C ARG A 142 -15.96 -28.04 -17.20
N LEU A 143 -16.77 -27.04 -16.85
CA LEU A 143 -16.37 -25.97 -15.94
C LEU A 143 -16.06 -26.53 -14.54
N LEU A 144 -16.96 -27.33 -13.98
CA LEU A 144 -16.76 -27.95 -12.67
C LEU A 144 -15.52 -28.85 -12.64
N THR A 145 -15.28 -29.62 -13.70
CA THR A 145 -14.05 -30.43 -13.84
C THR A 145 -12.80 -29.56 -13.88
N ALA A 146 -12.81 -28.46 -14.64
CA ALA A 146 -11.67 -27.54 -14.74
C ALA A 146 -11.38 -26.82 -13.40
N VAL A 147 -12.42 -26.37 -12.70
CA VAL A 147 -12.30 -25.76 -11.36
C VAL A 147 -11.76 -26.77 -10.36
N GLY A 148 -12.28 -28.01 -10.36
CA GLY A 148 -11.76 -29.09 -9.51
C GLY A 148 -10.27 -29.38 -9.77
N HIS A 149 -9.85 -29.37 -11.04
CA HIS A 149 -8.42 -29.50 -11.38
C HIS A 149 -7.58 -28.30 -10.98
N ALA A 150 -8.09 -27.07 -11.09
CA ALA A 150 -7.38 -25.87 -10.65
C ALA A 150 -7.19 -25.85 -9.13
N LEU A 151 -8.25 -26.15 -8.37
CA LEU A 151 -8.21 -26.17 -6.90
C LEU A 151 -7.29 -27.27 -6.35
N THR A 152 -7.16 -28.40 -7.05
CA THR A 152 -6.23 -29.47 -6.68
C THR A 152 -4.77 -29.18 -7.05
N ARG A 153 -4.52 -28.29 -8.04
CA ARG A 153 -3.17 -27.84 -8.42
C ARG A 153 -2.69 -26.62 -7.64
N PHE A 154 -3.61 -25.82 -7.11
CA PHE A 154 -3.31 -24.66 -6.27
C PHE A 154 -3.93 -24.84 -4.88
N PRO A 155 -3.32 -25.64 -3.99
CA PRO A 155 -3.79 -25.77 -2.62
C PRO A 155 -3.44 -24.46 -1.87
N GLY A 156 -4.34 -23.48 -1.91
CA GLY A 156 -4.05 -22.17 -1.32
C GLY A 156 -5.10 -21.06 -1.45
N ALA A 157 -6.30 -21.33 -1.98
CA ALA A 157 -7.43 -20.42 -1.81
C ALA A 157 -8.13 -20.76 -0.50
N VAL A 158 -7.57 -20.30 0.63
CA VAL A 158 -8.29 -20.28 1.90
C VAL A 158 -9.39 -19.21 1.77
N PRO A 159 -10.67 -19.52 2.01
CA PRO A 159 -11.70 -18.49 2.07
C PRO A 159 -11.46 -17.62 3.30
N TRP A 160 -11.55 -16.30 3.10
CA TRP A 160 -11.63 -15.29 4.15
C TRP A 160 -12.94 -15.42 4.94
#